data_AF-A0AAV2KPE6-F1
#
_entry.id   AF-A0AAV2KPE6-F1
#
_cell.length_a   1.000
_cell.length_b   1.000
_cell.length_c   1.000
_cell.angle_alpha   90.00
_cell.angle_beta   90.00
_cell.angle_gamma   90.00
#
_symmetry.space_group_name_H-M   'P 1'
#
loop_
_entity.id
_entity.type
_entity.pdbx_description
1 polymer ?
#
loop_
_entity_poly.entity_id
_entity_poly.type
_entity_poly.pdbx_seq_one_letter_code
_entity_poly.pdbx_strand_id
1 'polypeptide(L)'
;MEPLKNIFSRGPLSNWKNLDQSAKGNFSNPVWTALFDYEASCKDELTLRKGDQVEVLSLDSEISGDEGWWAGKVNNKVGIFPSNYGSFKPSGYGTLPGRAVVGELAPGEFEPLVVDFRELSLEEVIGVGGFGKVYRGTWRGGLVAVKAARQDPDEDISVTAQNVRQEARLFAMLTHPNIIALKGVCLQEPNLCLVMEYASGGALSRALAGRRIPPHVLVNWAVQIARGMLYLHSEAIVPVIHRDLKSNNMRTRGGPPRTRCDLGQRGASREGND
;
A
#
# COMPACT_ATOMS: atom_id res chain seq x y z
N MET A 1 20.38 -9.92 -18.92
CA MET A 1 20.36 -11.40 -18.72
C MET A 1 21.52 -11.89 -17.84
N GLU A 2 21.96 -11.14 -16.82
CA GLU A 2 22.99 -11.59 -15.85
C GLU A 2 22.72 -11.35 -14.35
N PRO A 3 21.66 -10.65 -13.86
CA PRO A 3 21.60 -10.28 -12.44
C PRO A 3 21.24 -11.45 -11.49
N LEU A 4 20.40 -12.40 -11.94
CA LEU A 4 19.99 -13.56 -11.11
C LEU A 4 21.12 -14.57 -10.84
N LYS A 5 22.17 -14.61 -11.68
CA LYS A 5 23.31 -15.52 -11.49
C LYS A 5 24.18 -15.13 -10.29
N ASN A 6 24.14 -13.86 -9.87
CA ASN A 6 24.94 -13.33 -8.75
C ASN A 6 24.26 -13.47 -7.38
N ILE A 7 23.04 -14.01 -7.30
CA ILE A 7 22.35 -14.26 -6.03
C ILE A 7 23.15 -15.21 -5.12
N PHE A 8 23.90 -16.16 -5.71
CA PHE A 8 24.67 -17.15 -4.96
C PHE A 8 26.12 -16.71 -4.65
N SER A 9 26.57 -15.56 -5.15
CA SER A 9 27.97 -15.10 -5.02
C SER A 9 28.18 -13.99 -3.99
N ARG A 10 27.12 -13.34 -3.49
CA ARG A 10 27.21 -12.33 -2.42
C ARG A 10 26.79 -12.95 -1.08
N GLY A 11 27.65 -12.79 -0.07
CA GLY A 11 27.48 -13.35 1.28
C GLY A 11 26.22 -12.89 2.02
N PRO A 12 25.97 -13.40 3.25
CA PRO A 12 24.69 -13.27 3.93
C PRO A 12 24.26 -11.82 4.16
N LEU A 13 22.94 -11.60 4.04
CA LEU A 13 22.22 -10.33 4.16
C LEU A 13 22.49 -9.66 5.53
N SER A 14 23.34 -8.65 5.58
CA SER A 14 23.95 -8.15 6.82
C SER A 14 23.17 -7.03 7.55
N ASN A 15 21.92 -6.71 7.20
CA ASN A 15 21.27 -5.51 7.74
C ASN A 15 19.84 -5.70 8.28
N TRP A 16 19.56 -6.85 8.90
CA TRP A 16 18.32 -7.04 9.64
C TRP A 16 18.55 -6.92 11.14
N LYS A 17 18.28 -5.73 11.70
CA LYS A 17 18.48 -5.43 13.13
C LYS A 17 17.35 -5.91 14.07
N ASN A 18 16.37 -6.69 13.62
CA ASN A 18 15.22 -7.06 14.47
C ASN A 18 14.60 -8.46 14.20
N LEU A 19 15.38 -9.45 13.74
CA LEU A 19 14.97 -10.86 13.91
C LEU A 19 15.92 -11.52 14.91
N ASP A 20 15.34 -12.25 15.87
CA ASP A 20 16.04 -12.92 16.95
C ASP A 20 17.30 -13.64 16.44
N GLN A 21 18.43 -13.24 17.03
CA GLN A 21 19.70 -13.94 16.88
C GLN A 21 19.57 -15.33 17.52
N SER A 22 19.09 -16.31 16.75
CA SER A 22 19.31 -17.71 17.11
C SER A 22 20.80 -17.99 16.93
N ALA A 23 21.51 -17.93 18.04
CA ALA A 23 22.89 -18.36 18.18
C ALA A 23 23.05 -19.78 17.63
N LYS A 24 23.57 -19.90 16.40
CA LYS A 24 24.39 -21.00 15.81
C LYS A 24 24.23 -21.00 14.29
N GLY A 25 25.19 -20.39 13.58
CA GLY A 25 25.79 -20.88 12.31
C GLY A 25 24.94 -21.22 11.07
N ASN A 26 23.61 -21.22 11.11
CA ASN A 26 22.76 -21.48 9.94
C ASN A 26 22.00 -20.21 9.57
N PHE A 27 22.50 -19.49 8.56
CA PHE A 27 21.72 -18.43 7.91
C PHE A 27 20.65 -19.10 7.06
N SER A 28 19.42 -19.18 7.58
CA SER A 28 18.26 -19.50 6.75
C SER A 28 17.77 -18.21 6.10
N ASN A 29 17.50 -18.26 4.80
CA ASN A 29 16.87 -17.14 4.13
C ASN A 29 15.47 -16.94 4.73
N PRO A 30 15.01 -15.69 4.83
CA PRO A 30 13.68 -15.39 5.33
C PRO A 30 12.60 -15.96 4.43
N VAL A 31 11.56 -16.52 5.05
CA VAL A 31 10.41 -17.06 4.34
C VAL A 31 9.24 -16.09 4.49
N TRP A 32 8.63 -15.73 3.36
CA TRP A 32 7.49 -14.83 3.26
C TRP A 32 6.28 -15.63 2.75
N THR A 33 5.09 -15.32 3.25
CA THR A 33 3.85 -15.94 2.76
C THR A 33 3.21 -15.08 1.69
N ALA A 34 2.92 -15.67 0.53
CA ALA A 34 2.19 -15.00 -0.55
C ALA A 34 0.75 -14.69 -0.11
N LEU A 35 0.34 -13.42 -0.19
CA LEU A 35 -0.99 -12.95 0.22
C LEU A 35 -2.00 -12.97 -0.91
N PHE A 36 -1.53 -12.90 -2.16
CA PHE A 36 -2.34 -12.84 -3.36
C PHE A 36 -1.78 -13.77 -4.43
N ASP A 37 -2.65 -14.22 -5.33
CA ASP A 37 -2.23 -14.90 -6.54
C ASP A 37 -1.56 -13.91 -7.49
N TYR A 38 -0.43 -14.32 -8.06
CA TYR A 38 0.30 -13.57 -9.08
C TYR A 38 0.63 -14.50 -10.23
N GLU A 39 0.28 -14.13 -11.45
CA GLU A 39 0.63 -14.91 -12.64
C GLU A 39 1.84 -14.25 -13.32
N ALA A 40 2.89 -15.03 -13.55
CA ALA A 40 4.12 -14.54 -14.15
C ALA A 40 3.85 -14.02 -15.58
N SER A 41 4.20 -12.77 -15.85
CA SER A 41 4.11 -12.20 -17.20
C SER A 41 5.27 -12.60 -18.09
N CYS A 42 6.41 -12.95 -17.51
CA CYS A 42 7.58 -13.40 -18.25
C CYS A 42 8.31 -14.57 -17.56
N LYS A 43 9.28 -15.15 -18.28
CA LYS A 43 10.02 -16.35 -17.84
C LYS A 43 10.86 -16.15 -16.58
N ASP A 44 11.27 -14.92 -16.30
CA ASP A 44 12.14 -14.57 -15.17
C ASP A 44 11.33 -14.36 -13.87
N GLU A 45 10.00 -14.37 -13.96
CA GLU A 45 9.08 -14.18 -12.84
C GLU A 45 8.59 -15.50 -12.21
N LEU A 46 8.22 -15.41 -10.92
CA LEU A 46 7.54 -16.48 -10.19
C LEU A 46 6.03 -16.27 -10.23
N THR A 47 5.31 -17.29 -10.70
CA THR A 47 3.88 -17.42 -10.40
C THR A 47 3.75 -17.72 -8.91
N LEU A 48 2.93 -16.94 -8.20
CA LEU A 48 2.61 -17.14 -6.80
C LEU A 48 1.15 -17.56 -6.66
N ARG A 49 0.88 -18.52 -5.79
CA ARG A 49 -0.44 -18.81 -5.28
C ARG A 49 -0.54 -18.32 -3.85
N LYS A 50 -1.70 -17.77 -3.49
CA LYS A 50 -1.97 -17.34 -2.12
C LYS A 50 -1.67 -18.48 -1.13
N GLY A 51 -0.86 -18.18 -0.13
CA GLY A 51 -0.37 -19.13 0.88
C GLY A 51 1.02 -19.71 0.60
N ASP A 52 1.57 -19.54 -0.61
CA ASP A 52 2.91 -20.02 -0.95
C ASP A 52 3.97 -19.46 0.02
N GLN A 53 4.90 -20.33 0.44
CA GLN A 53 6.07 -19.96 1.23
C GLN A 53 7.22 -19.59 0.27
N VAL A 54 7.51 -18.30 0.17
CA VAL A 54 8.55 -17.72 -0.68
C VAL A 54 9.82 -17.52 0.13
N GLU A 55 10.86 -18.27 -0.19
CA GLU A 55 12.20 -18.02 0.35
C GLU A 55 12.78 -16.77 -0.35
N VAL A 56 12.93 -15.66 0.37
CA VAL A 56 13.40 -14.40 -0.23
C VAL A 56 14.92 -14.40 -0.27
N LEU A 57 15.46 -14.36 -1.49
CA LEU A 57 16.90 -14.44 -1.76
C LEU A 57 17.54 -13.06 -1.86
N SER A 58 16.81 -12.05 -2.36
CA SER A 58 17.30 -10.68 -2.42
C SER A 58 16.16 -9.66 -2.47
N LEU A 59 16.35 -8.53 -1.78
CA LEU A 59 15.50 -7.33 -1.84
C LEU A 59 16.08 -6.23 -2.74
N ASP A 60 17.29 -6.47 -3.27
CA ASP A 60 18.07 -5.49 -4.04
C ASP A 60 17.52 -5.35 -5.46
N SER A 61 17.15 -4.12 -5.84
CA SER A 61 16.64 -3.80 -7.17
C SER A 61 17.67 -3.99 -8.27
N GLU A 62 18.97 -3.93 -7.95
CA GLU A 62 20.03 -4.27 -8.91
C GLU A 62 20.02 -5.76 -9.28
N ILE A 63 19.51 -6.62 -8.38
CA ILE A 63 19.44 -8.07 -8.57
C ILE A 63 18.10 -8.47 -9.20
N SER A 64 16.98 -7.91 -8.74
CA SER A 64 15.67 -8.19 -9.33
C SER A 64 15.45 -7.48 -10.67
N GLY A 65 16.25 -6.44 -10.97
CA GLY A 65 16.19 -5.67 -12.20
C GLY A 65 15.16 -4.54 -12.18
N ASP A 66 14.36 -4.43 -11.11
CA ASP A 66 13.33 -3.41 -10.97
C ASP A 66 12.99 -3.13 -9.49
N GLU A 67 12.71 -1.87 -9.15
CA GLU A 67 12.32 -1.47 -7.80
C GLU A 67 10.91 -1.96 -7.45
N GLY A 68 10.75 -2.56 -6.26
CA GLY A 68 9.48 -3.19 -5.87
C GLY A 68 9.34 -4.64 -6.36
N TRP A 69 10.41 -5.22 -6.88
CA TRP A 69 10.53 -6.65 -7.13
C TRP A 69 11.61 -7.25 -6.25
N TRP A 70 11.34 -8.42 -5.71
CA TRP A 70 12.30 -9.20 -4.94
C TRP A 70 12.63 -10.49 -5.68
N ALA A 71 13.86 -10.96 -5.52
CA ALA A 71 14.25 -12.28 -5.98
C ALA A 71 13.91 -13.30 -4.89
N GLY A 72 13.23 -14.37 -5.27
CA GLY A 72 12.82 -15.42 -4.35
C GLY A 72 12.87 -16.80 -4.96
N LYS A 73 12.49 -17.78 -4.14
CA LYS A 73 12.35 -19.18 -4.53
C LYS A 73 11.07 -19.76 -3.98
N VAL A 74 10.30 -20.42 -4.85
CA VAL A 74 9.08 -21.18 -4.51
C VAL A 74 9.12 -22.50 -5.26
N ASN A 75 8.83 -23.61 -4.59
CA ASN A 75 8.75 -24.94 -5.22
C ASN A 75 9.98 -25.28 -6.12
N ASN A 76 11.18 -24.94 -5.65
CA ASN A 76 12.45 -25.08 -6.39
C ASN A 76 12.63 -24.21 -7.65
N LYS A 77 11.68 -23.34 -7.98
CA LYS A 77 11.85 -22.32 -9.02
C LYS A 77 12.39 -21.04 -8.40
N VAL A 78 13.42 -20.46 -9.01
CA VAL A 78 13.96 -19.14 -8.67
C VAL A 78 13.47 -18.14 -9.71
N GLY A 79 13.08 -16.94 -9.25
CA GLY A 79 12.68 -15.86 -10.11
C GLY A 79 12.34 -14.62 -9.29
N ILE A 80 11.86 -13.59 -9.97
CA ILE A 80 11.44 -12.35 -9.33
C ILE A 80 9.93 -12.34 -9.07
N PHE A 81 9.51 -11.65 -8.02
CA PHE A 81 8.10 -11.48 -7.69
C PHE A 81 7.84 -10.10 -7.07
N PRO A 82 6.61 -9.57 -7.15
CA PRO A 82 6.25 -8.32 -6.49
C PRO A 82 6.52 -8.35 -4.99
N SER A 83 7.26 -7.37 -4.47
CA SER A 83 7.52 -7.25 -3.03
C SER A 83 6.24 -7.12 -2.20
N ASN A 84 5.21 -6.49 -2.78
CA ASN A 84 3.92 -6.25 -2.14
C ASN A 84 2.98 -7.46 -2.10
N TYR A 85 3.42 -8.62 -2.62
CA TYR A 85 2.62 -9.84 -2.64
C TYR A 85 2.98 -10.81 -1.52
N GLY A 86 4.03 -10.53 -0.74
CA GLY A 86 4.42 -11.34 0.41
C GLY A 86 4.23 -10.61 1.75
N SER A 87 4.18 -11.38 2.84
CA SER A 87 4.38 -10.85 4.21
C SER A 87 5.16 -11.82 5.11
N PHE A 88 5.93 -11.28 6.06
CA PHE A 88 6.61 -12.01 7.12
C PHE A 88 5.68 -12.44 8.27
N LYS A 89 4.41 -11.98 8.32
CA LYS A 89 3.46 -12.31 9.40
C LYS A 89 2.56 -13.49 9.01
N PRO A 90 2.86 -14.76 9.36
CA PRO A 90 2.25 -15.91 8.71
C PRO A 90 1.39 -16.77 9.65
N SER A 91 1.04 -16.31 10.86
CA SER A 91 0.38 -17.17 11.86
C SER A 91 -0.60 -16.40 12.73
N GLY A 92 -1.80 -16.10 12.19
CA GLY A 92 -2.99 -15.68 12.94
C GLY A 92 -2.79 -14.65 14.06
N TYR A 93 -2.13 -13.52 13.83
CA TYR A 93 -1.89 -12.53 14.91
C TYR A 93 -1.66 -11.11 14.35
N GLY A 94 -2.11 -10.04 15.00
CA GLY A 94 -2.79 -9.95 16.29
C GLY A 94 -3.19 -8.50 16.60
N THR A 95 -4.37 -8.36 17.21
CA THR A 95 -4.95 -7.13 17.75
C THR A 95 -5.06 -5.97 16.75
N LEU A 96 -6.05 -6.03 15.85
CA LEU A 96 -6.74 -4.80 15.47
C LEU A 96 -7.24 -4.16 16.78
N PRO A 97 -6.94 -2.89 17.11
CA PRO A 97 -7.48 -2.27 18.30
C PRO A 97 -9.01 -2.20 18.14
N GLY A 98 -9.73 -3.17 18.75
CA GLY A 98 -11.18 -3.17 18.84
C GLY A 98 -11.96 -4.40 18.36
N ARG A 99 -11.34 -5.53 17.95
CA ARG A 99 -12.12 -6.76 17.64
C ARG A 99 -11.49 -8.01 18.24
N ALA A 100 -12.30 -8.71 19.04
CA ALA A 100 -11.97 -9.94 19.73
C ALA A 100 -11.60 -11.06 18.75
N VAL A 101 -10.69 -11.93 19.21
CA VAL A 101 -10.28 -13.26 18.72
C VAL A 101 -10.97 -13.72 17.44
N VAL A 102 -10.21 -13.82 16.34
CA VAL A 102 -10.64 -14.52 15.12
C VAL A 102 -9.60 -15.61 14.82
N GLY A 103 -10.10 -16.83 14.57
CA GLY A 103 -9.31 -18.00 14.17
C GLY A 103 -8.69 -17.85 12.77
N GLU A 104 -8.17 -18.95 12.24
CA GLU A 104 -7.48 -19.04 10.95
C GLU A 104 -8.10 -18.14 9.86
N LEU A 105 -7.24 -17.36 9.20
CA LEU A 105 -7.61 -16.38 8.17
C LEU A 105 -8.45 -17.07 7.08
N ALA A 106 -9.74 -16.80 7.07
CA ALA A 106 -10.61 -17.26 6.00
C ALA A 106 -10.20 -16.58 4.67
N PRO A 107 -10.22 -17.30 3.54
CA PRO A 107 -9.97 -16.68 2.24
C PRO A 107 -11.03 -15.60 1.94
N GLY A 108 -10.67 -14.32 2.13
CA GLY A 108 -11.54 -13.18 1.81
C GLY A 108 -11.42 -11.94 2.70
N GLU A 109 -10.70 -11.98 3.83
CA GLU A 109 -10.71 -10.88 4.82
C GLU A 109 -10.16 -9.52 4.35
N PHE A 110 -9.37 -9.47 3.27
CA PHE A 110 -8.80 -8.22 2.74
C PHE A 110 -9.44 -7.76 1.43
N GLU A 111 -10.59 -8.33 1.04
CA GLU A 111 -11.35 -7.79 -0.06
C GLU A 111 -11.93 -6.42 0.32
N PRO A 112 -11.66 -5.36 -0.46
CA PRO A 112 -12.22 -4.05 -0.19
C PRO A 112 -13.74 -4.12 -0.31
N LEU A 113 -14.44 -3.37 0.54
CA LEU A 113 -15.89 -3.26 0.46
C LEU A 113 -16.28 -2.68 -0.90
N VAL A 114 -17.04 -3.45 -1.68
CA VAL A 114 -17.57 -3.00 -2.97
C VAL A 114 -18.74 -2.06 -2.71
N VAL A 115 -18.67 -0.87 -3.30
CA VAL A 115 -19.66 0.20 -3.19
C VAL A 115 -20.38 0.35 -4.53
N ASP A 116 -21.70 0.44 -4.49
CA ASP A 116 -22.50 0.80 -5.65
C ASP A 116 -22.38 2.29 -5.94
N PHE A 117 -22.09 2.66 -7.20
CA PHE A 117 -21.93 4.07 -7.56
C PHE A 117 -23.18 4.90 -7.26
N ARG A 118 -24.37 4.30 -7.29
CA ARG A 118 -25.65 4.95 -6.97
C ARG A 118 -25.78 5.34 -5.50
N GLU A 119 -24.98 4.74 -4.60
CA GLU A 119 -24.91 5.14 -3.19
C GLU A 119 -23.99 6.36 -2.97
N LEU A 120 -23.23 6.77 -3.99
CA LEU A 120 -22.30 7.89 -3.91
C LEU A 120 -22.95 9.17 -4.44
N SER A 121 -22.93 10.22 -3.63
CA SER A 121 -23.23 11.58 -4.07
C SER A 121 -21.93 12.34 -4.23
N LEU A 122 -21.49 12.60 -5.46
CA LEU A 122 -20.32 13.43 -5.74
C LEU A 122 -20.70 14.91 -5.67
N GLU A 123 -19.89 15.70 -4.98
CA GLU A 123 -20.05 17.15 -4.80
C GLU A 123 -18.93 17.87 -5.57
N GLU A 124 -18.19 18.78 -4.94
CA GLU A 124 -17.14 19.55 -5.58
C GLU A 124 -15.84 18.76 -5.82
N VAL A 125 -15.09 19.15 -6.86
CA VAL A 125 -13.73 18.64 -7.09
C VAL A 125 -12.78 19.29 -6.08
N ILE A 126 -12.08 18.45 -5.30
CA ILE A 126 -11.14 18.87 -4.25
C ILE A 126 -9.67 18.61 -4.61
N GLY A 127 -9.43 17.96 -5.74
CA GLY A 127 -8.09 17.71 -6.26
C GLY A 127 -8.11 17.27 -7.71
N VAL A 128 -7.18 17.81 -8.50
CA VAL A 128 -6.92 17.41 -9.89
C VAL A 128 -5.43 17.27 -10.04
N GLY A 129 -4.97 16.17 -10.63
CA GLY A 129 -3.56 15.92 -10.91
C GLY A 129 -3.39 14.73 -11.85
N GLY A 130 -2.14 14.28 -12.03
CA GLY A 130 -1.83 13.12 -12.90
C GLY A 130 -2.50 11.80 -12.51
N PHE A 131 -3.07 11.74 -11.31
CA PHE A 131 -3.69 10.55 -10.71
C PHE A 131 -5.23 10.54 -10.79
N GLY A 132 -5.81 11.43 -11.58
CA GLY A 132 -7.26 11.56 -11.74
C GLY A 132 -7.89 12.65 -10.88
N LYS A 133 -9.22 12.70 -10.93
CA LYS A 133 -10.02 13.68 -10.20
C LYS A 133 -10.42 13.12 -8.84
N VAL A 134 -10.26 13.94 -7.80
CA VAL A 134 -10.75 13.65 -6.46
C VAL A 134 -11.92 14.57 -6.15
N TYR A 135 -13.05 13.98 -5.83
CA TYR A 135 -14.28 14.67 -5.45
C TYR A 135 -14.46 14.61 -3.94
N ARG A 136 -14.97 15.68 -3.35
CA ARG A 136 -15.70 15.55 -2.09
C ARG A 136 -17.05 14.90 -2.41
N GLY A 137 -17.54 14.08 -1.50
CA GLY A 137 -18.87 13.50 -1.64
C GLY A 137 -19.41 12.95 -0.35
N THR A 138 -20.56 12.30 -0.47
CA THR A 138 -21.27 11.67 0.64
C THR A 138 -21.58 10.21 0.28
N TRP A 139 -21.37 9.31 1.23
CA TRP A 139 -21.71 7.89 1.14
C TRP A 139 -22.34 7.43 2.45
N ARG A 140 -23.54 6.84 2.39
CA ARG A 140 -24.34 6.42 3.57
C ARG A 140 -24.46 7.52 4.64
N GLY A 141 -24.64 8.75 4.20
CA GLY A 141 -24.77 9.94 5.07
C GLY A 141 -23.45 10.47 5.66
N GLY A 142 -22.31 9.85 5.36
CA GLY A 142 -21.00 10.28 5.84
C GLY A 142 -20.15 10.93 4.75
N LEU A 143 -19.36 11.95 5.10
CA LEU A 143 -18.42 12.58 4.18
C LEU A 143 -17.29 11.63 3.77
N VAL A 144 -16.99 11.67 2.47
CA VAL A 144 -15.94 10.86 1.82
C VAL A 144 -15.17 11.69 0.79
N ALA A 145 -13.96 11.25 0.51
CA ALA A 145 -13.22 11.66 -0.68
C ALA A 145 -13.33 10.52 -1.71
N VAL A 146 -13.71 10.83 -2.95
CA VAL A 146 -13.86 9.85 -4.02
C VAL A 146 -12.81 10.15 -5.09
N LYS A 147 -11.84 9.26 -5.25
CA LYS A 147 -10.84 9.33 -6.33
C LYS A 147 -11.34 8.52 -7.51
N ALA A 148 -11.67 9.18 -8.61
CA ALA A 148 -11.97 8.51 -9.87
C ALA A 148 -10.69 7.88 -10.43
N ALA A 149 -10.78 6.63 -10.89
CA ALA A 149 -9.70 5.99 -11.62
C ALA A 149 -9.43 6.76 -12.91
N ARG A 150 -8.16 6.90 -13.26
CA ARG A 150 -7.78 7.41 -14.58
C ARG A 150 -8.16 6.32 -15.59
N GLN A 151 -8.91 6.70 -16.61
CA GLN A 151 -9.14 5.84 -17.77
C GLN A 151 -8.21 6.34 -18.87
N ASP A 152 -7.27 5.49 -19.27
CA ASP A 152 -6.52 5.72 -20.49
C ASP A 152 -7.34 5.17 -21.66
N PRO A 153 -7.64 5.96 -22.70
CA PRO A 153 -8.43 5.50 -23.85
C PRO A 153 -7.81 4.29 -24.56
N ASP A 154 -6.49 4.11 -24.44
CA ASP A 154 -5.74 3.06 -25.11
C ASP A 154 -5.58 1.79 -24.25
N GLU A 155 -5.95 1.83 -22.96
CA GLU A 155 -5.93 0.66 -22.08
C GLU A 155 -7.27 -0.09 -22.11
N ASP A 156 -7.20 -1.43 -22.13
CA ASP A 156 -8.36 -2.28 -21.91
C ASP A 156 -8.97 -1.99 -20.53
N ILE A 157 -10.23 -1.55 -20.53
CA ILE A 157 -10.98 -1.19 -19.32
C ILE A 157 -11.02 -2.32 -18.27
N SER A 158 -11.01 -3.58 -18.71
CA SER A 158 -10.94 -4.75 -17.83
C SER A 158 -9.63 -4.83 -17.05
N VAL A 159 -8.51 -4.42 -17.67
CA VAL A 159 -7.19 -4.31 -17.04
C VAL A 159 -7.19 -3.18 -16.03
N THR A 160 -7.78 -2.03 -16.37
CA THR A 160 -7.94 -0.89 -15.44
C THR A 160 -8.73 -1.29 -14.20
N ALA A 161 -9.86 -1.99 -14.35
CA ALA A 161 -10.68 -2.45 -13.23
C ALA A 161 -9.90 -3.41 -12.31
N GLN A 162 -9.09 -4.30 -12.88
CA GLN A 162 -8.25 -5.21 -12.12
C GLN A 162 -7.14 -4.47 -11.36
N ASN A 163 -6.49 -3.49 -11.97
CA ASN A 163 -5.48 -2.65 -11.33
C ASN A 163 -6.08 -1.87 -10.15
N VAL A 164 -7.25 -1.26 -10.33
CA VAL A 164 -7.98 -0.55 -9.26
C VAL A 164 -8.33 -1.51 -8.12
N ARG A 165 -8.76 -2.74 -8.43
CA ARG A 165 -9.06 -3.77 -7.42
C ARG A 165 -7.82 -4.16 -6.62
N GLN A 166 -6.68 -4.37 -7.29
CA GLN A 166 -5.43 -4.71 -6.63
C GLN A 166 -4.92 -3.57 -5.73
N GLU A 167 -4.97 -2.33 -6.21
CA GLU A 167 -4.65 -1.14 -5.42
C GLU A 167 -5.56 -1.03 -4.19
N ALA A 168 -6.87 -1.25 -4.37
CA ALA A 168 -7.84 -1.22 -3.29
C ALA A 168 -7.60 -2.32 -2.25
N ARG A 169 -7.18 -3.52 -2.65
CA ARG A 169 -6.81 -4.61 -1.71
C ARG A 169 -5.63 -4.21 -0.84
N LEU A 170 -4.55 -3.70 -1.43
CA LEU A 170 -3.37 -3.26 -0.67
C LEU A 170 -3.72 -2.11 0.27
N PHE A 171 -4.53 -1.16 -0.20
CA PHE A 171 -4.93 -0.03 0.61
C PHE A 171 -5.90 -0.44 1.75
N ALA A 172 -6.78 -1.43 1.52
CA ALA A 172 -7.67 -1.97 2.55
C ALA A 172 -6.92 -2.61 3.73
N MET A 173 -5.69 -3.07 3.51
CA MET A 173 -4.83 -3.63 4.57
C MET A 173 -4.19 -2.57 5.48
N LEU A 174 -4.27 -1.29 5.11
CA LEU A 174 -3.64 -0.20 5.85
C LEU A 174 -4.61 0.36 6.91
N THR A 175 -4.19 0.32 8.17
CA THR A 175 -4.95 0.84 9.31
C THR A 175 -4.01 1.58 10.27
N HIS A 176 -4.01 2.91 10.19
CA HIS A 176 -3.21 3.75 11.08
C HIS A 176 -3.83 5.15 11.24
N PRO A 177 -3.81 5.77 12.44
CA PRO A 177 -4.40 7.09 12.68
C PRO A 177 -3.80 8.23 11.85
N ASN A 178 -2.58 8.08 11.33
CA ASN A 178 -1.91 9.06 10.47
C ASN A 178 -1.84 8.66 8.99
N ILE A 179 -2.64 7.68 8.57
CA ILE A 179 -2.86 7.29 7.17
C ILE A 179 -4.35 7.48 6.84
N ILE A 180 -4.69 7.98 5.65
CA ILE A 180 -6.08 8.06 5.19
C ILE A 180 -6.62 6.64 4.99
N ALA A 181 -7.77 6.32 5.58
CA ALA A 181 -8.36 4.99 5.44
C ALA A 181 -9.15 4.85 4.12
N LEU A 182 -9.02 3.70 3.47
CA LEU A 182 -9.96 3.26 2.43
C LEU A 182 -11.28 2.84 3.10
N LYS A 183 -12.40 3.35 2.58
CA LYS A 183 -13.75 2.99 3.03
C LYS A 183 -14.43 1.99 2.10
N GLY A 184 -14.06 2.00 0.82
CA GLY A 184 -14.58 1.06 -0.18
C GLY A 184 -14.06 1.35 -1.58
N VAL A 185 -14.46 0.52 -2.53
CA VAL A 185 -14.11 0.63 -3.95
C VAL A 185 -15.37 0.47 -4.80
N CYS A 186 -15.52 1.28 -5.83
CA CYS A 186 -16.50 1.07 -6.89
C CYS A 186 -15.78 0.47 -8.10
N LEU A 187 -16.22 -0.73 -8.51
CA LEU A 187 -15.71 -1.45 -9.68
C LEU A 187 -16.75 -1.49 -10.82
N GLN A 188 -17.76 -0.61 -10.77
CA GLN A 188 -18.79 -0.50 -11.81
C GLN A 188 -18.28 0.39 -12.94
N GLU A 189 -18.18 -0.16 -14.14
CA GLU A 189 -17.84 0.63 -15.33
C GLU A 189 -18.99 1.58 -15.71
N PRO A 190 -18.69 2.80 -16.22
CA PRO A 190 -17.38 3.43 -16.35
C PRO A 190 -16.89 4.13 -15.06
N ASN A 191 -17.61 3.99 -13.95
CA ASN A 191 -17.42 4.74 -12.71
C ASN A 191 -16.47 4.06 -11.70
N LEU A 192 -15.29 3.64 -12.16
CA LEU A 192 -14.27 3.05 -11.30
C LEU A 192 -13.72 4.10 -10.33
N CYS A 193 -13.80 3.87 -9.02
CA CYS A 193 -13.28 4.83 -8.03
C CYS A 193 -12.94 4.23 -6.66
N LEU A 194 -12.06 4.91 -5.93
CA LEU A 194 -11.72 4.62 -4.53
C LEU A 194 -12.48 5.58 -3.61
N VAL A 195 -13.15 5.05 -2.59
CA VAL A 195 -13.89 5.81 -1.59
C VAL A 195 -13.06 5.84 -0.30
N MET A 196 -12.70 7.04 0.17
CA MET A 196 -11.72 7.25 1.24
C MET A 196 -12.25 8.15 2.37
N GLU A 197 -11.57 8.13 3.52
CA GLU A 197 -11.79 9.11 4.59
C GLU A 197 -11.59 10.55 4.06
N TYR A 198 -12.60 11.40 4.27
CA TYR A 198 -12.49 12.82 3.96
C TYR A 198 -11.77 13.56 5.09
N ALA A 199 -10.66 14.23 4.75
CA ALA A 199 -9.90 15.05 5.68
C ALA A 199 -10.25 16.55 5.53
N SER A 200 -11.14 17.03 6.42
CA SER A 200 -11.79 18.35 6.31
C SER A 200 -10.88 19.57 6.44
N GLY A 201 -9.68 19.43 7.00
CA GLY A 201 -8.70 20.53 7.06
C GLY A 201 -8.00 20.80 5.71
N GLY A 202 -8.10 19.86 4.77
CA GLY A 202 -7.48 19.95 3.45
C GLY A 202 -5.95 19.79 3.49
N ALA A 203 -5.30 20.19 2.39
CA ALA A 203 -3.86 20.02 2.21
C ALA A 203 -3.04 20.84 3.23
N LEU A 204 -1.97 20.24 3.75
CA LEU A 204 -1.06 20.86 4.70
C LEU A 204 -0.35 22.06 4.09
N SER A 205 -0.05 22.04 2.79
CA SER A 205 0.51 23.18 2.05
C SER A 205 -0.34 24.45 2.18
N ARG A 206 -1.66 24.33 2.10
CA ARG A 206 -2.58 25.45 2.30
C ARG A 206 -2.56 25.96 3.74
N ALA A 207 -2.42 25.06 4.72
CA ALA A 207 -2.29 25.46 6.12
C ALA A 207 -0.98 26.22 6.38
N LEU A 208 0.12 25.79 5.74
CA LEU A 208 1.44 26.42 5.83
C LEU A 208 1.51 27.78 5.12
N ALA A 209 0.78 27.95 4.01
CA ALA A 209 0.82 29.19 3.23
C ALA A 209 0.10 30.39 3.89
N GLY A 210 -0.88 30.14 4.77
CA GLY A 210 -1.82 31.17 5.18
C GLY A 210 -1.61 31.80 6.56
N ARG A 211 -0.65 31.34 7.39
CA ARG A 211 -0.57 31.76 8.81
C ARG A 211 0.76 31.39 9.48
N ARG A 212 1.18 32.21 10.45
CA ARG A 212 2.24 31.83 11.40
C ARG A 212 1.73 30.70 12.29
N ILE A 213 2.29 29.51 12.13
CA ILE A 213 1.94 28.33 12.92
C ILE A 213 2.92 28.25 14.09
N PRO A 214 2.44 28.09 15.34
CA PRO A 214 3.32 27.91 16.48
C PRO A 214 4.25 26.70 16.32
N PRO A 215 5.54 26.78 16.72
CA PRO A 215 6.49 25.69 16.55
C PRO A 215 6.03 24.35 17.12
N HIS A 216 5.35 24.36 18.28
CA HIS A 216 4.83 23.14 18.89
C HIS A 216 3.80 22.40 18.00
N VAL A 217 3.03 23.14 17.20
CA VAL A 217 2.07 22.55 16.25
C VAL A 217 2.81 21.93 15.06
N LEU A 218 3.86 22.58 14.55
CA LEU A 218 4.69 22.04 13.47
C LEU A 218 5.38 20.74 13.89
N VAL A 219 5.97 20.71 15.08
CA VAL A 219 6.58 19.50 15.66
C VAL A 219 5.54 18.40 15.80
N ASN A 220 4.34 18.73 16.29
CA ASN A 220 3.25 17.77 16.43
C ASN A 220 2.83 17.16 15.07
N TRP A 221 2.77 17.96 14.01
CA TRP A 221 2.51 17.47 12.65
C TRP A 221 3.64 16.58 12.12
N ALA A 222 4.89 16.97 12.32
CA ALA A 222 6.05 16.20 11.89
C ALA A 222 6.10 14.81 12.56
N VAL A 223 5.85 14.75 13.88
CA VAL A 223 5.77 13.48 14.62
C VAL A 223 4.69 12.56 14.05
N GLN A 224 3.52 13.12 13.74
CA GLN A 224 2.40 12.36 13.18
C GLN A 224 2.70 11.82 11.77
N ILE A 225 3.34 12.62 10.92
CA ILE A 225 3.78 12.18 9.59
C ILE A 225 4.83 11.06 9.73
N ALA A 226 5.81 11.23 10.61
CA ALA A 226 6.84 10.23 10.88
C ALA A 226 6.24 8.91 11.38
N ARG A 227 5.23 8.96 12.27
CA ARG A 227 4.48 7.77 12.72
C ARG A 227 3.75 7.08 11.56
N GLY A 228 3.12 7.86 10.68
CA GLY A 228 2.51 7.33 9.46
C GLY A 228 3.51 6.60 8.58
N MET A 229 4.70 7.17 8.36
CA MET A 229 5.74 6.55 7.54
C MET A 229 6.34 5.30 8.21
N LEU A 230 6.59 5.35 9.52
CA LEU A 230 7.05 4.19 10.27
C LEU A 230 6.07 3.02 10.12
N TYR A 231 4.77 3.30 10.25
CA TYR A 231 3.75 2.29 10.05
C TYR A 231 3.84 1.65 8.67
N LEU A 232 3.89 2.46 7.60
CA LEU A 232 3.94 1.95 6.23
C LEU A 232 5.18 1.12 5.94
N HIS A 233 6.33 1.54 6.46
CA HIS A 233 7.61 0.91 6.14
C HIS A 233 7.87 -0.36 6.95
N SER A 234 7.34 -0.45 8.18
CA SER A 234 7.80 -1.47 9.13
C SER A 234 6.69 -2.21 9.87
N GLU A 235 5.49 -1.65 10.01
CA GLU A 235 4.44 -2.23 10.84
C GLU A 235 3.28 -2.80 10.02
N ALA A 236 3.03 -2.23 8.83
CA ALA A 236 2.03 -2.70 7.89
C ALA A 236 2.27 -4.16 7.50
N ILE A 237 1.19 -4.86 7.14
CA ILE A 237 1.25 -6.28 6.75
C ILE A 237 2.17 -6.45 5.54
N VAL A 238 2.00 -5.55 4.58
CA VAL A 238 2.87 -5.40 3.42
C VAL A 238 3.59 -4.06 3.56
N PRO A 239 4.92 -4.02 3.55
CA PRO A 239 5.66 -2.75 3.52
C PRO A 239 5.27 -1.92 2.29
N VAL A 240 4.90 -0.66 2.50
CA VAL A 240 4.50 0.28 1.45
C VAL A 240 5.44 1.47 1.44
N ILE A 241 5.97 1.81 0.26
CA ILE A 241 6.74 3.04 0.05
C ILE A 241 5.79 4.11 -0.50
N HIS A 242 5.71 5.27 0.15
CA HIS A 242 4.75 6.32 -0.25
C HIS A 242 5.08 6.98 -1.61
N ARG A 243 6.37 7.12 -1.96
CA ARG A 243 6.88 7.69 -3.24
C ARG A 243 6.52 9.14 -3.60
N ASP A 244 5.66 9.82 -2.84
CA ASP A 244 5.27 11.22 -3.10
C ASP A 244 5.04 11.97 -1.79
N LEU A 245 6.03 11.90 -0.91
CA LEU A 245 5.99 12.54 0.40
C LEU A 245 6.17 14.05 0.26
N LYS A 246 5.07 14.79 0.19
CA LYS A 246 5.07 16.25 0.12
C LYS A 246 3.89 16.86 0.89
N SER A 247 3.99 18.15 1.21
CA SER A 247 2.95 18.88 1.95
C SER A 247 1.59 18.92 1.25
N ASN A 248 1.54 18.73 -0.07
CA ASN A 248 0.29 18.60 -0.83
C ASN A 248 -0.44 17.27 -0.57
N ASN A 249 0.29 16.21 -0.18
CA ASN A 249 -0.24 14.88 0.09
C ASN A 249 -0.43 14.63 1.59
N MET A 250 -0.19 15.65 2.41
CA MET A 250 -0.52 15.64 3.84
C MET A 250 -1.85 16.34 4.03
N ARG A 251 -2.76 15.70 4.75
CA ARG A 251 -4.08 16.24 5.04
C ARG A 251 -4.20 16.56 6.52
N THR A 252 -4.82 17.69 6.83
CA THR A 252 -5.21 18.03 8.19
C THR A 252 -6.68 17.64 8.41
N ARG A 253 -7.04 17.24 9.63
CA ARG A 253 -8.44 17.03 10.02
C ARG A 253 -8.94 18.23 10.83
N GLY A 254 -10.21 18.61 10.67
CA GLY A 254 -10.83 19.62 11.52
C GLY A 254 -10.89 19.17 12.98
N GLY A 255 -10.59 20.08 13.92
CA GLY A 255 -10.49 19.79 15.36
C GLY A 255 -9.04 19.84 15.88
N PRO A 256 -8.66 19.07 16.92
CA PRO A 256 -7.28 19.06 17.43
C PRO A 256 -6.30 18.71 16.31
N PRO A 257 -5.06 19.25 16.31
CA PRO A 257 -4.14 19.17 15.18
C PRO A 257 -3.77 17.71 14.88
N ARG A 258 -4.48 17.10 13.94
CA ARG A 258 -4.18 15.75 13.43
C ARG A 258 -3.81 15.83 11.96
N THR A 259 -2.70 15.19 11.60
CA THR A 259 -2.24 15.05 10.22
C THR A 259 -2.35 13.59 9.77
N ARG A 260 -2.74 13.41 8.51
CA ARG A 260 -2.80 12.11 7.83
C ARG A 260 -2.08 12.18 6.50
N CYS A 261 -1.43 11.09 6.12
CA CYS A 261 -0.83 10.92 4.82
C CYS A 261 -1.88 10.37 3.85
N ASP A 262 -2.00 11.00 2.69
CA ASP A 262 -2.90 10.62 1.61
C ASP A 262 -2.15 9.69 0.65
N LEU A 263 -2.27 8.38 0.90
CA LEU A 263 -1.81 7.33 -0.01
C LEU A 263 -2.78 7.13 -1.18
N GLY A 264 -3.88 7.88 -1.24
CA GLY A 264 -4.78 7.81 -2.36
C GLY A 264 -4.18 8.43 -3.62
N GLN A 265 -3.09 9.20 -3.56
CA GLN A 265 -2.62 9.94 -4.76
C GLN A 265 -1.77 9.08 -5.69
N ARG A 266 -0.72 8.41 -5.23
CA ARG A 266 -0.20 7.20 -5.91
C ARG A 266 -0.75 6.03 -5.12
N GLY A 267 -1.44 5.10 -5.77
CA GLY A 267 -1.94 3.91 -5.07
C GLY A 267 -0.89 3.25 -4.20
N ALA A 268 -1.33 2.39 -3.28
CA ALA A 268 -0.43 1.40 -2.70
C ALA A 268 0.04 0.46 -3.84
N SER A 269 0.99 0.92 -4.64
CA SER A 269 1.28 0.39 -5.97
C SER A 269 2.77 0.50 -6.28
N ARG A 270 3.24 -0.48 -7.08
CA ARG A 270 4.54 -0.57 -7.77
C ARG A 270 4.94 0.73 -8.48
N GLU A 271 6.23 0.88 -8.74
CA GLU A 271 6.68 1.85 -9.75
C GLU A 271 6.33 1.23 -11.09
N GLY A 272 5.60 1.99 -11.92
CA GLY A 272 5.60 1.78 -13.36
C GLY A 272 6.53 2.82 -13.95
N ASN A 273 7.38 2.38 -14.87
CA ASN A 273 8.25 3.19 -15.72
C ASN A 273 7.56 4.45 -16.24
N ASP A 274 8.23 5.59 -16.10
CA ASP A 274 8.44 6.52 -17.23
C ASP A 274 9.89 6.31 -17.71
#